data_AF-A0A4R3M1M0-F1
#
_entry.id   AF-A0A4R3M1M0-F1
#
_cell.length_a   1.000
_cell.length_b   1.000
_cell.length_c   1.000
_cell.angle_alpha   90.00
_cell.angle_beta   90.00
_cell.angle_gamma   90.00
#
_symmetry.space_group_name_H-M   'P 1'
#
loop_
_entity.id
_entity.type
_entity.pdbx_description
1 polymer ?
#
loop_
_entity_poly.entity_id
_entity_poly.type
_entity_poly.pdbx_seq_one_letter_code
_entity_poly.pdbx_strand_id
1 'polypeptide(L)'
;MKLSKKYIVGIVIIGAVLAGAAIVAWRYAERGVLPSNAIAPLGNSQGSILADSSRSVSVSARMNNKEVEVVLHIKKGWHVNANPATLDDLIPTTITVLNQKRPLEAVAHYPAGHDSGIAIDGKTILVYEDMTRIPVSLTQTEVPTRVMVKVQACNDQGICLPPAEVATDIVASASSSTSN
;
A
#
# COMPACT_ATOMS: atom_id res chain seq x y z
N MET A 1 -13.81 -80.96 -3.58
CA MET A 1 -14.65 -79.77 -3.80
C MET A 1 -14.03 -78.97 -4.95
N LYS A 2 -14.62 -78.98 -6.15
CA LYS A 2 -14.06 -78.34 -7.34
C LYS A 2 -14.49 -76.87 -7.39
N LEU A 3 -13.55 -75.94 -7.18
CA LEU A 3 -13.78 -74.51 -7.37
C LEU A 3 -14.04 -74.25 -8.87
N SER A 4 -15.18 -73.66 -9.22
CA SER A 4 -15.54 -73.46 -10.62
C SER A 4 -14.73 -72.34 -11.26
N LYS A 5 -14.40 -72.51 -12.56
CA LYS A 5 -13.51 -71.64 -13.35
C LYS A 5 -13.87 -70.15 -13.27
N LYS A 6 -15.14 -69.82 -13.02
CA LYS A 6 -15.65 -68.45 -12.87
C LYS A 6 -15.17 -67.74 -11.59
N TYR A 7 -14.99 -68.48 -10.48
CA TYR A 7 -14.48 -67.91 -9.23
C TYR A 7 -12.97 -67.64 -9.27
N ILE A 8 -12.22 -68.45 -10.02
CA ILE A 8 -10.78 -68.24 -10.23
C ILE A 8 -10.54 -66.95 -11.03
N VAL A 9 -11.33 -66.68 -12.08
CA VAL A 9 -11.21 -65.44 -12.86
C VAL A 9 -11.57 -64.20 -12.03
N GLY A 10 -12.61 -64.28 -11.19
CA GLY A 10 -12.99 -63.16 -10.30
C GLY A 10 -11.92 -62.79 -9.27
N ILE A 11 -11.25 -63.79 -8.68
CA ILE A 11 -10.18 -63.57 -7.70
C ILE A 11 -8.92 -62.99 -8.35
N VAL A 12 -8.58 -63.43 -9.57
CA VAL A 12 -7.41 -62.92 -10.32
C VAL A 12 -7.61 -61.44 -10.70
N ILE A 13 -8.82 -61.04 -11.11
CA ILE A 13 -9.09 -59.63 -11.48
C ILE A 13 -9.04 -58.72 -10.25
N ILE A 14 -9.57 -59.14 -9.09
CA ILE A 14 -9.53 -58.34 -7.86
C ILE A 14 -8.10 -58.25 -7.30
N GLY A 15 -7.34 -59.34 -7.35
CA GLY A 15 -5.92 -59.35 -6.97
C GLY A 15 -5.06 -58.42 -7.84
N ALA A 16 -5.32 -58.36 -9.15
CA ALA A 16 -4.60 -57.48 -10.07
C ALA A 16 -4.89 -55.99 -9.84
N VAL A 17 -6.13 -55.62 -9.47
CA VAL A 17 -6.51 -54.23 -9.16
C VAL A 17 -5.87 -53.76 -7.84
N LEU A 18 -5.83 -54.61 -6.81
CA LEU A 18 -5.18 -54.29 -5.54
C LEU A 18 -3.65 -54.22 -5.66
N ALA A 19 -3.03 -55.09 -6.45
CA ALA A 19 -1.60 -55.01 -6.75
C ALA A 19 -1.24 -53.76 -7.59
N GLY A 20 -2.09 -53.37 -8.54
CA GLY A 20 -1.91 -52.15 -9.33
C GLY A 20 -1.94 -50.87 -8.47
N ALA A 21 -2.87 -50.77 -7.52
CA ALA A 21 -2.97 -49.64 -6.60
C ALA A 21 -1.74 -49.53 -5.67
N ALA A 22 -1.23 -50.67 -5.19
CA ALA A 22 -0.03 -50.71 -4.37
C ALA A 22 1.25 -50.31 -5.15
N ILE A 23 1.37 -50.73 -6.42
CA ILE A 23 2.51 -50.37 -7.28
C ILE A 23 2.50 -48.87 -7.64
N VAL A 24 1.32 -48.27 -7.86
CA VAL A 24 1.20 -46.81 -8.07
C VAL A 24 1.56 -46.05 -6.81
N ALA A 25 1.09 -46.48 -5.63
CA ALA A 25 1.44 -45.84 -4.36
C ALA A 25 2.94 -45.94 -4.05
N TRP A 26 3.58 -47.09 -4.30
CA TRP A 26 5.04 -47.25 -4.14
C TRP A 26 5.84 -46.37 -5.11
N ARG A 27 5.39 -46.25 -6.38
CA ARG A 27 6.00 -45.36 -7.39
C ARG A 27 5.84 -43.87 -7.07
N TYR A 28 4.77 -43.48 -6.36
CA TYR A 28 4.60 -42.11 -5.84
C TYR A 28 5.55 -41.81 -4.68
N ALA A 29 5.80 -42.79 -3.80
CA ALA A 29 6.69 -42.63 -2.65
C ALA A 29 8.19 -42.54 -3.05
N GLU A 30 8.62 -43.27 -4.09
CA GLU A 30 10.01 -43.22 -4.57
C GLU A 30 10.38 -41.91 -5.32
N ARG A 31 9.39 -41.11 -5.75
CA ARG A 31 9.64 -39.83 -6.45
C ARG A 31 10.01 -38.67 -5.54
N GLY A 32 10.21 -38.88 -4.23
CA GLY A 32 10.89 -37.92 -3.37
C GLY A 32 10.25 -36.53 -3.27
N VAL A 33 8.95 -36.39 -3.58
CA VAL A 33 8.19 -35.16 -3.29
C VAL A 33 7.53 -35.34 -1.93
N LEU A 34 8.36 -35.47 -0.90
CA LEU A 34 7.95 -35.04 0.42
C LEU A 34 7.90 -33.51 0.33
N PRO A 35 6.78 -32.84 0.66
CA PRO A 35 6.88 -31.43 0.98
C PRO A 35 7.85 -31.37 2.14
N SER A 36 9.05 -30.86 1.89
CA SER A 36 9.95 -30.46 2.95
C SER A 36 9.09 -29.68 3.92
N ASN A 37 9.04 -30.14 5.16
CA ASN A 37 8.85 -29.25 6.29
C ASN A 37 10.03 -28.27 6.22
N ALA A 38 9.92 -27.30 5.32
CA ALA A 38 10.54 -26.02 5.48
C ALA A 38 9.97 -25.56 6.82
N ILE A 39 10.79 -25.69 7.86
CA ILE A 39 10.77 -24.75 8.95
C ILE A 39 11.00 -23.41 8.26
N ALA A 40 9.92 -22.82 7.76
CA ALA A 40 9.89 -21.41 7.49
C ALA A 40 10.32 -20.76 8.81
N PRO A 41 11.20 -19.76 8.80
CA PRO A 41 11.26 -18.89 9.96
C PRO A 41 9.82 -18.49 10.26
N LEU A 42 9.47 -18.40 11.55
CA LEU A 42 8.26 -17.71 12.00
C LEU A 42 8.37 -16.24 11.59
N GLY A 43 8.29 -15.98 10.28
CA GLY A 43 7.97 -14.70 9.72
C GLY A 43 6.48 -14.58 9.94
N ASN A 44 6.12 -13.77 10.93
CA ASN A 44 4.76 -13.33 11.19
C ASN A 44 4.11 -12.81 9.88
N SER A 45 3.49 -13.72 9.14
CA SER A 45 2.49 -13.42 8.11
C SER A 45 1.07 -13.58 8.68
N GLN A 46 0.92 -13.37 9.98
CA GLN A 46 -0.28 -12.76 10.51
C GLN A 46 -0.07 -11.24 10.52
N GLY A 47 0.15 -10.68 9.34
CA GLY A 47 -0.17 -9.29 9.12
C GLY A 47 -1.67 -9.17 9.25
N SER A 48 -2.17 -8.86 10.45
CA SER A 48 -3.22 -7.87 10.48
C SER A 48 -2.60 -6.66 9.78
N ILE A 49 -2.84 -6.53 8.47
CA ILE A 49 -2.58 -5.29 7.76
C ILE A 49 -3.60 -4.34 8.36
N LEU A 50 -3.29 -3.78 9.52
CA LEU A 50 -4.07 -2.71 10.10
C LEU A 50 -4.13 -1.65 9.01
N ALA A 51 -5.33 -1.43 8.50
CA ALA A 51 -5.59 -0.42 7.50
C ALA A 51 -5.03 0.91 8.01
N ASP A 52 -4.06 1.50 7.31
CA ASP A 52 -3.54 2.83 7.61
C ASP A 52 -4.06 3.87 6.60
N SER A 53 -3.65 5.11 6.80
CA SER A 53 -4.08 6.26 5.98
C SER A 53 -3.74 6.12 4.48
N SER A 54 -2.77 5.30 4.09
CA SER A 54 -2.42 5.07 2.67
C SER A 54 -3.54 4.39 1.88
N ARG A 55 -4.52 3.77 2.57
CA ARG A 55 -5.72 3.22 1.92
C ARG A 55 -6.69 4.27 1.44
N SER A 56 -6.64 5.48 1.98
CA SER A 56 -7.56 6.57 1.66
C SER A 56 -6.88 7.76 0.99
N VAL A 57 -5.55 7.80 1.02
CA VAL A 57 -4.75 8.91 0.49
C VAL A 57 -3.69 8.38 -0.47
N SER A 58 -3.61 8.98 -1.64
CA SER A 58 -2.49 8.87 -2.57
C SER A 58 -2.00 10.28 -2.93
N VAL A 59 -0.83 10.39 -3.54
CA VAL A 59 -0.26 11.70 -3.91
C VAL A 59 0.30 11.64 -5.33
N SER A 60 0.28 12.78 -6.03
CA SER A 60 1.01 12.98 -7.27
C SER A 60 1.91 14.19 -7.15
N ALA A 61 3.08 14.15 -7.78
CA ALA A 61 4.00 15.29 -7.78
C ALA A 61 4.50 15.59 -9.19
N ARG A 62 4.53 16.87 -9.53
CA ARG A 62 5.05 17.36 -10.81
C ARG A 62 6.05 18.48 -10.58
N MET A 63 7.16 18.43 -11.32
CA MET A 63 8.12 19.53 -11.36
C MET A 63 7.63 20.59 -12.35
N ASN A 64 7.50 21.83 -11.91
CA ASN A 64 7.27 23.01 -12.75
C ASN A 64 8.38 24.03 -12.48
N ASN A 65 9.30 24.20 -13.44
CA ASN A 65 10.49 25.05 -13.28
C ASN A 65 11.34 24.68 -12.06
N LYS A 66 11.29 25.48 -10.98
CA LYS A 66 12.00 25.29 -9.70
C LYS A 66 11.07 24.90 -8.54
N GLU A 67 9.81 24.61 -8.83
CA GLU A 67 8.82 24.25 -7.84
C GLU A 67 8.29 22.83 -8.10
N VAL A 68 8.04 22.11 -7.01
CA VAL A 68 7.31 20.83 -7.05
C VAL A 68 5.88 21.12 -6.64
N GLU A 69 4.92 20.86 -7.53
CA GLU A 69 3.51 20.84 -7.17
C GLU A 69 3.14 19.46 -6.64
N VAL A 70 2.78 19.38 -5.37
CA VAL A 70 2.25 18.16 -4.74
C VAL A 70 0.74 18.25 -4.69
N VAL A 71 0.05 17.21 -5.17
CA VAL A 71 -1.41 17.11 -5.12
C VAL A 71 -1.80 15.92 -4.26
N LEU A 72 -2.66 16.16 -3.28
CA LEU A 72 -3.28 15.11 -2.47
C LEU A 72 -4.49 14.54 -3.22
N HIS A 73 -4.55 13.22 -3.32
CA HIS A 73 -5.70 12.48 -3.86
C HIS A 73 -6.35 11.71 -2.72
N ILE A 74 -7.51 12.17 -2.27
CA ILE A 74 -8.16 11.70 -1.05
C ILE A 74 -9.52 11.10 -1.43
N LYS A 75 -9.79 9.88 -0.95
CA LYS A 75 -11.08 9.23 -1.21
C LYS A 75 -12.24 10.08 -0.69
N LYS A 76 -13.34 10.12 -1.43
CA LYS A 76 -14.58 10.78 -0.99
C LYS A 76 -14.99 10.32 0.42
N GLY A 77 -15.36 11.29 1.25
CA GLY A 77 -15.75 11.07 2.66
C GLY A 77 -14.57 10.87 3.61
N TRP A 78 -13.37 11.21 3.16
CA TRP A 78 -12.14 11.25 3.94
C TRP A 78 -11.47 12.61 3.79
N HIS A 79 -10.67 12.97 4.78
CA HIS A 79 -9.88 14.19 4.83
C HIS A 79 -8.58 13.94 5.62
N VAL A 80 -7.63 14.86 5.53
CA VAL A 80 -6.40 14.86 6.34
C VAL A 80 -6.26 16.19 7.06
N ASN A 81 -5.62 16.23 8.24
CA ASN A 81 -5.46 17.50 8.96
C ASN A 81 -4.62 18.50 8.16
N ALA A 82 -5.00 19.79 8.24
CA ALA A 82 -4.24 20.88 7.67
C ALA A 82 -2.85 21.04 8.32
N ASN A 83 -2.04 21.96 7.77
CA ASN A 83 -0.76 22.33 8.36
C ASN A 83 -0.63 23.87 8.42
N PRO A 84 -0.56 24.47 9.62
CA PRO A 84 -0.57 23.81 10.93
C PRO A 84 -1.91 23.10 11.21
N ALA A 85 -1.88 22.05 12.03
CA ALA A 85 -3.11 21.42 12.50
C ALA A 85 -3.82 22.34 13.51
N THR A 86 -5.15 22.24 13.62
CA THR A 86 -5.94 23.09 14.54
C THR A 86 -5.58 22.89 16.01
N LEU A 87 -5.22 21.66 16.38
CA LEU A 87 -4.86 21.24 17.74
C LEU A 87 -3.50 20.55 17.72
N ASP A 88 -2.73 20.68 18.81
CA ASP A 88 -1.37 20.18 18.92
C ASP A 88 -1.28 18.64 18.87
N ASP A 89 -2.34 17.95 19.32
CA ASP A 89 -2.41 16.49 19.34
C ASP A 89 -2.87 15.88 17.98
N LEU A 90 -3.21 16.72 17.00
CA LEU A 90 -3.53 16.27 15.65
C LEU A 90 -2.26 16.15 14.82
N ILE A 91 -2.21 15.11 14.00
CA ILE A 91 -1.06 14.87 13.13
C ILE A 91 -1.20 15.72 11.86
N PRO A 92 -0.38 16.76 11.66
CA PRO A 92 -0.48 17.63 10.50
C PRO A 92 -0.02 16.91 9.23
N THR A 93 -0.55 17.32 8.09
CA THR A 93 0.00 16.93 6.79
C THR A 93 1.38 17.56 6.60
N THR A 94 2.42 16.75 6.41
CA THR A 94 3.78 17.27 6.16
C THR A 94 4.39 16.68 4.89
N ILE A 95 5.17 17.48 4.18
CA ILE A 95 5.86 17.09 2.94
C ILE A 95 7.37 17.07 3.18
N THR A 96 8.01 15.99 2.76
CA THR A 96 9.46 15.88 2.62
C THR A 96 9.82 15.65 1.15
N VAL A 97 10.74 16.46 0.63
CA VAL A 97 11.28 16.29 -0.73
C VAL A 97 12.58 15.49 -0.66
N LEU A 98 12.76 14.55 -1.58
CA LEU A 98 13.88 13.62 -1.59
C LEU A 98 14.65 13.68 -2.92
N ASN A 99 15.98 13.63 -2.85
CA ASN A 99 16.84 13.15 -3.93
C ASN A 99 17.23 11.70 -3.60
N GLN A 100 16.67 10.77 -4.35
CA GLN A 100 16.64 9.34 -4.05
C GLN A 100 16.07 9.08 -2.65
N LYS A 101 16.94 8.84 -1.66
CA LYS A 101 16.58 8.62 -0.25
C LYS A 101 17.03 9.75 0.68
N ARG A 102 17.74 10.76 0.17
CA ARG A 102 18.22 11.89 0.98
C ARG A 102 17.19 13.02 1.00
N PRO A 103 16.81 13.53 2.19
CA PRO A 103 16.03 14.75 2.32
C PRO A 103 16.73 15.94 1.68
N LEU A 104 15.93 16.79 1.06
CA LEU A 104 16.33 18.08 0.50
C LEU A 104 15.76 19.21 1.34
N GLU A 105 16.49 20.32 1.40
CA GLU A 105 15.93 21.57 1.91
C GLU A 105 14.88 22.09 0.93
N ALA A 106 13.65 22.23 1.44
CA ALA A 106 12.50 22.65 0.67
C ALA A 106 11.49 23.33 1.59
N VAL A 107 10.72 24.26 1.05
CA VAL A 107 9.67 24.99 1.76
C VAL A 107 8.33 24.64 1.13
N ALA A 108 7.48 23.95 1.88
CA ALA A 108 6.11 23.66 1.47
C ALA A 108 5.19 24.85 1.84
N HIS A 109 4.44 25.34 0.85
CA HIS A 109 3.49 26.43 0.99
C HIS A 109 2.08 25.86 1.14
N TYR A 110 1.74 25.53 2.38
CA TYR A 110 0.45 24.95 2.70
C TYR A 110 -0.69 25.95 2.47
N PRO A 111 -1.75 25.59 1.71
CA PRO A 111 -2.92 26.44 1.58
C PRO A 111 -3.71 26.49 2.90
N ALA A 112 -4.66 27.41 2.99
CA ALA A 112 -5.61 27.41 4.10
C ALA A 112 -6.42 26.09 4.09
N GLY A 113 -6.62 25.50 5.27
CA GLY A 113 -7.49 24.34 5.44
C GLY A 113 -8.97 24.69 5.34
N HIS A 114 -9.79 23.69 4.99
CA HIS A 114 -11.24 23.77 4.95
C HIS A 114 -11.86 23.38 6.29
N ASP A 115 -13.01 23.97 6.61
CA ASP A 115 -13.83 23.57 7.76
C ASP A 115 -14.39 22.16 7.51
N SER A 116 -14.01 21.19 8.36
CA SER A 116 -14.48 19.80 8.26
C SER A 116 -15.93 19.59 8.74
N GLY A 117 -16.56 20.58 9.36
CA GLY A 117 -17.82 20.44 10.09
C GLY A 117 -17.69 19.68 11.42
N ILE A 118 -16.48 19.24 11.79
CA ILE A 118 -16.19 18.55 13.05
C ILE A 118 -15.55 19.56 14.01
N ALA A 119 -16.08 19.60 15.24
CA ALA A 119 -15.50 20.38 16.33
C ALA A 119 -14.93 19.46 17.41
N ILE A 120 -13.68 19.69 17.78
CA ILE A 120 -13.00 19.02 18.89
C ILE A 120 -12.47 20.12 19.82
N ASP A 121 -12.70 19.97 21.12
CA ASP A 121 -12.34 20.97 22.14
C ASP A 121 -12.85 22.38 21.82
N GLY A 122 -14.05 22.47 21.25
CA GLY A 122 -14.69 23.73 20.88
C GLY A 122 -14.05 24.43 19.67
N LYS A 123 -13.09 23.80 18.98
CA LYS A 123 -12.47 24.33 17.76
C LYS A 123 -12.89 23.51 16.55
N THR A 124 -13.26 24.21 15.48
CA THR A 124 -13.45 23.62 14.16
C THR A 124 -12.14 23.05 13.63
N ILE A 125 -12.14 21.78 13.25
CA ILE A 125 -10.96 21.14 12.68
C ILE A 125 -10.80 21.54 11.22
N LEU A 126 -9.62 22.07 10.90
CA LEU A 126 -9.23 22.48 9.56
C LEU A 126 -8.52 21.33 8.84
N VAL A 127 -8.98 21.02 7.64
CA VAL A 127 -8.58 19.82 6.91
C VAL A 127 -8.27 20.12 5.45
N TYR A 128 -7.57 19.20 4.81
CA TYR A 128 -7.43 19.13 3.36
C TYR A 128 -8.31 18.01 2.81
N GLU A 129 -8.95 18.31 1.69
CA GLU A 129 -9.76 17.37 0.92
C GLU A 129 -9.05 16.99 -0.38
N ASP A 130 -9.74 16.18 -1.18
CA ASP A 130 -9.26 15.76 -2.49
C ASP A 130 -8.83 16.95 -3.36
N MET A 131 -7.80 16.74 -4.18
CA MET A 131 -7.25 17.74 -5.08
C MET A 131 -6.59 18.95 -4.39
N THR A 132 -6.33 18.91 -3.09
CA THR A 132 -5.53 19.95 -2.42
C THR A 132 -4.13 20.02 -3.05
N ARG A 133 -3.75 21.22 -3.51
CA ARG A 133 -2.46 21.51 -4.14
C ARG A 133 -1.54 22.22 -3.16
N ILE A 134 -0.33 21.70 -2.99
CA ILE A 134 0.68 22.24 -2.08
C ILE A 134 1.94 22.50 -2.90
N PRO A 135 2.23 23.77 -3.26
CA PRO A 135 3.47 24.15 -3.90
C PRO A 135 4.64 23.95 -2.94
N VAL A 136 5.76 23.48 -3.47
CA VAL A 136 7.00 23.28 -2.70
C VAL A 136 8.16 23.92 -3.44
N SER A 137 8.73 24.97 -2.86
CA SER A 137 9.90 25.65 -3.40
C SER A 137 11.19 24.96 -2.94
N LEU A 138 12.10 24.69 -3.88
CA LEU A 138 13.42 24.14 -3.57
C LEU A 138 14.38 25.29 -3.27
N THR A 139 15.15 25.18 -2.18
CA THR A 139 16.16 26.20 -1.81
C THR A 139 17.53 25.92 -2.44
N GLN A 140 17.72 24.72 -2.99
CA GLN A 140 18.98 24.23 -3.51
C GLN A 140 18.89 23.79 -4.98
N THR A 141 20.04 23.58 -5.62
CA THR A 141 20.15 23.21 -7.04
C THR A 141 20.02 21.72 -7.32
N GLU A 142 20.00 20.88 -6.28
CA GLU A 142 19.79 19.44 -6.43
C GLU A 142 18.42 19.13 -7.05
N VAL A 143 18.41 18.19 -8.00
CA VAL A 143 17.18 17.76 -8.67
C VAL A 143 16.41 16.80 -7.75
N PRO A 144 15.17 17.12 -7.36
CA PRO A 144 14.37 16.23 -6.54
C PRO A 144 13.86 15.06 -7.39
N THR A 145 13.78 13.89 -6.79
CA THR A 145 13.30 12.68 -7.48
C THR A 145 11.96 12.20 -6.95
N ARG A 146 11.65 12.48 -5.68
CA ARG A 146 10.49 11.91 -4.98
C ARG A 146 9.97 12.88 -3.93
N VAL A 147 8.67 12.83 -3.66
CA VAL A 147 8.07 13.41 -2.45
C VAL A 147 7.54 12.32 -1.56
N MET A 148 7.58 12.57 -0.26
CA MET A 148 6.99 11.74 0.78
C MET A 148 6.10 12.64 1.64
N VAL A 149 4.85 12.23 1.80
CA VAL A 149 3.83 13.00 2.52
C VAL A 149 3.37 12.18 3.71
N LYS A 150 3.58 12.71 4.92
CA LYS A 150 3.04 12.13 6.15
C LYS A 150 1.64 12.68 6.36
N VAL A 151 0.68 11.79 6.59
CA VAL A 151 -0.73 12.13 6.77
C VAL A 151 -1.38 11.26 7.84
N GLN A 152 -2.47 11.76 8.40
CA GLN A 152 -3.46 10.96 9.09
C GLN A 152 -4.83 11.23 8.47
N ALA A 153 -5.43 10.19 7.89
CA ALA A 153 -6.74 10.27 7.26
C ALA A 153 -7.84 9.98 8.28
N CYS A 154 -8.83 10.85 8.34
CA CYS A 154 -10.05 10.66 9.12
C CYS A 154 -11.26 10.72 8.17
N ASN A 155 -12.30 9.98 8.49
CA ASN A 155 -13.56 10.04 7.74
C ASN A 155 -14.52 11.06 8.35
N ASP A 156 -15.61 11.35 7.65
CA ASP A 156 -16.62 12.35 8.08
C ASP A 156 -17.37 11.96 9.37
N GLN A 157 -17.21 10.72 9.85
CA GLN A 157 -17.73 10.26 11.14
C GLN A 157 -16.74 10.46 12.29
N GLY A 158 -15.58 11.08 12.02
CA GLY A 158 -14.52 11.31 13.01
C GLY A 158 -13.64 10.09 13.28
N ILE A 159 -13.71 9.03 12.47
CA ILE A 159 -12.86 7.85 12.63
C ILE A 159 -11.55 8.08 11.88
N CYS A 160 -10.45 8.10 12.63
CA CYS A 160 -9.11 8.25 12.07
C CYS A 160 -8.43 6.90 11.89
N LEU A 161 -7.75 6.74 10.75
CA LEU A 161 -6.83 5.64 10.51
C LEU A 161 -5.48 5.92 11.18
N PRO A 162 -4.68 4.88 11.46
CA PRO A 162 -3.26 5.04 11.75
C PRO A 162 -2.57 5.95 10.71
N PRO A 163 -1.61 6.80 11.13
CA PRO A 163 -0.84 7.64 10.21
C PRO A 163 -0.08 6.81 9.18
N ALA A 164 0.17 7.41 8.01
CA ALA A 164 0.96 6.79 6.96
C ALA A 164 1.91 7.80 6.29
N GLU A 165 2.99 7.28 5.73
CA GLU A 165 3.86 8.01 4.79
C GLU A 165 3.54 7.53 3.36
N VAL A 166 3.01 8.43 2.55
CA VAL A 166 2.65 8.16 1.15
C VAL A 166 3.67 8.83 0.24
N ALA A 167 4.28 8.08 -0.67
CA ALA A 167 5.34 8.59 -1.53
C ALA A 167 5.03 8.42 -3.02
N THR A 168 5.53 9.35 -3.83
CA THR A 168 5.47 9.27 -5.30
C THR A 168 6.72 9.87 -5.93
N ASP A 169 7.13 9.33 -7.06
CA ASP A 169 8.16 9.93 -7.89
C ASP A 169 7.63 11.24 -8.51
N ILE A 170 8.55 12.19 -8.73
CA ILE A 170 8.25 13.50 -9.30
C ILE A 170 8.34 13.39 -10.82
N VAL A 171 7.25 13.73 -11.51
CA VAL A 171 7.23 13.75 -12.97
C VAL A 171 7.66 15.13 -13.48
N ALA A 172 8.61 15.20 -14.39
CA ALA A 172 8.99 16.46 -15.04
C ALA A 172 7.84 16.95 -15.93
N SER A 173 7.44 18.23 -15.80
CA SER A 173 6.53 18.83 -16.77
C SER A 173 7.23 18.95 -18.12
N ALA A 174 6.59 18.49 -19.19
CA ALA A 174 7.06 18.74 -20.54
C ALA A 174 7.08 20.26 -20.76
N SER A 175 8.27 20.83 -20.99
CA SER A 175 8.39 22.21 -21.44
C SER A 175 7.75 22.32 -22.83
N SER A 176 6.66 23.08 -22.94
CA SER A 176 6.09 23.44 -24.22
C SER A 176 7.08 24.35 -24.95
N SER A 177 7.88 23.76 -25.84
CA SER A 177 8.75 24.49 -26.77
C SER A 177 7.90 25.10 -27.89
N THR A 178 7.47 26.35 -27.71
CA THR A 178 6.96 27.17 -28.81
C THR A 178 8.15 27.58 -29.68
N SER A 179 8.31 26.95 -30.86
CA SER A 179 9.15 27.50 -31.92
C SER A 179 8.48 28.74 -32.51
N ASN A 180 9.20 29.86 -32.54
CA ASN A 180 8.96 30.97 -33.45
C ASN A 180 10.06 30.98 -34.51
#